data_AF-A0A1R3RVZ5-F1
#
_entry.id   AF-A0A1R3RVZ5-F1
#
_cell.length_a   1.000
_cell.length_b   1.000
_cell.length_c   1.000
_cell.angle_alpha   90.00
_cell.angle_beta   90.00
_cell.angle_gamma   90.00
#
_symmetry.space_group_name_H-M   'P 1'
#
loop_
_entity.id
_entity.type
_entity.pdbx_description
1 polymer ?
#
loop_
_entity_poly.entity_id
_entity_poly.type
_entity_poly.pdbx_seq_one_letter_code
_entity_poly.pdbx_strand_id
1 'polypeptide(L)'
;MSQPPCNKCTKAGLECFQKRPLRWVEGAAFRGKPKTASAKINLVSTVDNPPLTSREDMLTGTSDRAYSTSIHKPETDSKCLCKLFIMFDTNKNPLRNLIPAALEEPVLLMSIVALSAQHMANTARRFYRSERTGSGVESVDASHSALLYKYQAIQGLSRAVNDARLYRRDVTVASAFILIFLDLLESGSDNWHVHLEGIKKLLNCISHTDGSHTTAQEGLGATIQGLQDFIVGQIYLYNGEVYSHIQRVVAVLDYTRSFDCNAWVANLPPPDPLSLQAMMLGKLAQSYKFGTLVYGTRVLDALTGSNTSLSDSLRELIDTIDALKSDDALFKCILWPMFVAGLESREEAQRQSVINCLEKFWFETKCINVVNAANLLRRFWKQEECGTICSTQWIFNIGQIEGDWLLI
;
A
#
# COMPACT_ATOMS: atom_id res chain seq x y z
N MET A 1 9.52 -31.43 -14.30
CA MET A 1 8.69 -30.38 -14.95
C MET A 1 8.37 -30.83 -16.36
N SER A 2 7.09 -30.91 -16.73
CA SER A 2 6.68 -31.30 -18.10
C SER A 2 6.88 -30.13 -19.07
N GLN A 3 7.67 -30.34 -20.12
CA GLN A 3 7.83 -29.33 -21.18
C GLN A 3 6.53 -29.16 -21.98
N PRO A 4 6.21 -27.95 -22.48
CA PRO A 4 5.05 -27.76 -23.33
C PRO A 4 5.18 -28.49 -24.68
N PRO A 5 4.08 -29.01 -25.26
CA PRO A 5 2.72 -28.93 -24.71
C PRO A 5 2.42 -30.01 -23.67
N CYS A 6 1.75 -29.64 -22.57
CA CYS A 6 1.29 -30.60 -21.58
C CYS A 6 0.03 -31.34 -22.05
N ASN A 7 -0.17 -32.58 -21.58
CA ASN A 7 -1.30 -33.44 -21.96
C ASN A 7 -2.69 -32.80 -21.81
N LYS A 8 -2.85 -31.89 -20.85
CA LYS A 8 -4.12 -31.16 -20.64
C LYS A 8 -4.43 -30.22 -21.80
N CYS A 9 -3.44 -29.48 -22.29
CA CYS A 9 -3.62 -28.55 -23.41
C CYS A 9 -3.82 -29.31 -24.73
N THR A 10 -3.08 -30.41 -24.93
CA THR A 10 -3.27 -31.27 -26.11
C THR A 10 -4.69 -31.82 -26.20
N LYS A 11 -5.27 -32.29 -25.08
CA LYS A 11 -6.66 -32.78 -25.05
C LYS A 11 -7.71 -31.68 -25.26
N ALA A 12 -7.39 -30.43 -24.91
CA ALA A 12 -8.31 -29.31 -25.02
C ALA A 12 -8.21 -28.57 -26.38
N GLY A 13 -7.26 -28.94 -27.24
CA GLY A 13 -6.99 -28.22 -28.50
C GLY A 13 -6.48 -26.79 -28.28
N LEU A 14 -5.84 -26.52 -27.14
CA LEU A 14 -5.39 -25.18 -26.75
C LEU A 14 -3.86 -25.06 -26.81
N GLU A 15 -3.38 -23.88 -27.21
CA GLU A 15 -1.95 -23.57 -27.23
C GLU A 15 -1.36 -23.58 -25.80
N CYS A 16 -0.21 -24.25 -25.64
CA CYS A 16 0.38 -24.52 -24.33
C CYS A 16 1.62 -23.67 -24.09
N PHE A 17 1.49 -22.64 -23.26
CA PHE A 17 2.59 -21.73 -22.89
C PHE A 17 3.28 -22.16 -21.59
N GLN A 18 4.60 -21.92 -21.45
CA GLN A 18 5.36 -22.18 -20.21
C GLN A 18 4.88 -21.35 -19.01
N LYS A 19 4.44 -20.10 -19.26
CA LYS A 19 3.67 -19.26 -18.33
C LYS A 19 2.34 -18.93 -19.00
N ARG A 20 1.21 -19.23 -18.36
CA ARG A 20 -0.12 -18.90 -18.90
C ARG A 20 -0.30 -17.37 -18.94
N PRO A 21 -0.67 -16.77 -20.08
CA PRO A 21 -1.19 -15.41 -20.10
C PRO A 21 -2.49 -15.35 -19.28
N LEU A 22 -2.63 -14.36 -18.40
CA LEU A 22 -3.88 -14.12 -17.69
C LEU A 22 -4.95 -13.73 -18.71
N ARG A 23 -6.06 -14.46 -18.75
CA ARG A 23 -7.27 -14.06 -19.48
C ARG A 23 -8.44 -14.00 -18.50
N TRP A 24 -9.19 -12.91 -18.59
CA TRP A 24 -10.47 -12.77 -17.93
C TRP A 24 -11.50 -13.63 -18.67
N VAL A 25 -12.27 -14.41 -17.92
CA VAL A 25 -13.41 -15.18 -18.43
C VAL A 25 -14.66 -14.65 -17.74
N GLU A 26 -15.73 -14.46 -18.50
CA GLU A 26 -17.05 -14.12 -17.95
C GLU A 26 -17.62 -15.33 -17.21
N GLY A 27 -17.68 -15.25 -15.88
CA GLY A 27 -18.25 -16.27 -15.01
C GLY A 27 -17.48 -16.42 -13.69
N ALA A 28 -18.20 -16.76 -12.62
CA ALA A 28 -17.60 -16.95 -11.29
C ALA A 28 -16.69 -18.19 -11.26
N ALA A 29 -15.41 -17.99 -10.93
CA ALA A 29 -14.46 -19.07 -10.72
C ALA A 29 -14.56 -19.62 -9.29
N PHE A 30 -15.24 -20.76 -9.11
CA PHE A 30 -15.26 -21.46 -7.83
C PHE A 30 -14.06 -22.41 -7.70
N ARG A 31 -13.27 -22.27 -6.64
CA ARG A 31 -12.29 -23.29 -6.21
C ARG A 31 -12.78 -23.97 -4.93
N GLY A 32 -13.35 -25.17 -5.08
CA GLY A 32 -13.74 -26.05 -3.97
C GLY A 32 -14.62 -27.21 -4.44
N LYS A 33 -14.52 -28.38 -3.80
CA LYS A 33 -15.40 -29.53 -4.06
C LYS A 33 -16.82 -29.20 -3.57
N PRO A 34 -17.88 -29.46 -4.35
CA PRO A 34 -19.25 -29.23 -3.90
C PRO A 34 -19.60 -30.21 -2.77
N LYS A 35 -20.02 -29.68 -1.62
CA LYS A 35 -20.82 -30.45 -0.66
C LYS A 35 -22.25 -30.50 -1.20
N THR A 36 -22.77 -31.71 -1.35
CA THR A 36 -24.16 -31.98 -1.72
C THR A 36 -25.12 -31.36 -0.70
N ALA A 37 -25.89 -30.36 -1.12
CA ALA A 37 -27.14 -29.98 -0.49
C ALA A 37 -28.18 -29.87 -1.61
N SER A 38 -29.09 -30.84 -1.64
CA SER A 38 -30.17 -30.93 -2.62
C SER A 38 -31.20 -29.82 -2.37
N ALA A 39 -31.38 -28.92 -3.33
CA ALA A 39 -32.61 -28.14 -3.46
C ALA A 39 -33.08 -28.28 -4.92
N LYS A 40 -34.21 -28.97 -5.10
CA LYS A 40 -34.84 -29.19 -6.41
C LYS A 40 -35.31 -27.86 -6.97
N ILE A 41 -34.82 -27.49 -8.14
CA ILE A 41 -35.44 -26.47 -9.00
C ILE A 41 -36.00 -27.23 -10.21
N ASN A 42 -37.32 -27.30 -10.32
CA ASN A 42 -38.00 -27.83 -11.51
C ASN A 42 -37.84 -26.81 -12.64
N LEU A 43 -37.14 -27.20 -13.71
CA LEU A 43 -37.26 -26.54 -15.01
C LEU A 43 -38.61 -26.93 -15.63
N VAL A 44 -39.40 -25.94 -16.02
CA VAL A 44 -40.34 -26.09 -17.13
C VAL A 44 -40.01 -25.02 -18.15
N SER A 45 -39.59 -25.50 -19.31
CA SER A 45 -39.40 -24.77 -20.56
C SER A 45 -40.70 -24.72 -21.35
N THR A 46 -41.15 -23.53 -21.76
CA THR A 46 -41.91 -23.36 -23.00
C THR A 46 -41.75 -21.93 -23.52
N VAL A 47 -41.47 -21.87 -24.81
CA VAL A 47 -41.41 -20.72 -25.71
C VAL A 47 -42.81 -20.13 -25.86
N ASP A 48 -42.93 -18.80 -25.85
CA ASP A 48 -43.79 -18.00 -26.74
C ASP A 48 -43.65 -16.49 -26.44
N ASN A 49 -43.26 -15.70 -27.46
CA ASN A 49 -43.52 -14.24 -27.56
C ASN A 49 -44.77 -14.09 -28.43
N PRO A 50 -45.74 -13.15 -28.22
CA PRO A 50 -45.52 -11.67 -28.27
C PRO A 50 -46.62 -10.88 -27.47
N PRO A 51 -47.00 -9.60 -27.76
CA PRO A 51 -46.28 -8.40 -28.21
C PRO A 51 -46.37 -7.21 -27.20
N LEU A 52 -45.58 -6.16 -27.47
CA LEU A 52 -45.69 -4.83 -26.87
C LEU A 52 -47.08 -4.19 -27.13
N THR A 53 -47.80 -3.80 -26.07
CA THR A 53 -48.84 -2.77 -26.13
C THR A 53 -48.78 -1.87 -24.91
N SER A 54 -48.66 -0.57 -25.18
CA SER A 54 -48.85 0.58 -24.31
C SER A 54 -50.18 0.56 -23.55
N ARG A 55 -50.14 0.91 -22.25
CA ARG A 55 -51.20 1.68 -21.59
C ARG A 55 -50.72 2.28 -20.28
N GLU A 56 -50.58 3.60 -20.31
CA GLU A 56 -50.78 4.50 -19.19
C GLU A 56 -52.15 4.19 -18.54
N ASP A 57 -52.20 3.95 -17.23
CA ASP A 57 -52.64 4.97 -16.28
C ASP A 57 -52.84 4.46 -14.84
N MET A 58 -52.50 5.36 -13.92
CA MET A 58 -53.02 5.55 -12.56
C MET A 58 -52.91 4.45 -11.51
N LEU A 59 -51.93 4.62 -10.60
CA LEU A 59 -52.20 4.68 -9.16
C LEU A 59 -51.39 5.83 -8.55
N THR A 60 -52.05 6.98 -8.45
CA THR A 60 -51.64 8.12 -7.64
C THR A 60 -51.74 7.79 -6.15
N GLY A 61 -50.69 8.14 -5.41
CA GLY A 61 -50.77 8.43 -3.98
C GLY A 61 -50.20 7.36 -3.06
N THR A 62 -48.94 7.53 -2.62
CA THR A 62 -48.65 8.01 -1.25
C THR A 62 -47.13 8.00 -0.97
N SER A 63 -46.62 9.18 -0.66
CA SER A 63 -45.46 9.49 0.19
C SER A 63 -44.08 8.89 -0.16
N ASP A 64 -43.24 9.79 -0.70
CA ASP A 64 -41.81 9.95 -0.41
C ASP A 64 -41.23 9.00 0.65
N ARG A 65 -40.53 7.97 0.18
CA ARG A 65 -39.36 7.42 0.86
C ARG A 65 -38.26 7.31 -0.16
N ALA A 66 -37.64 8.46 -0.44
CA ALA A 66 -36.30 8.51 -0.96
C ALA A 66 -35.43 7.57 -0.12
N TYR A 67 -34.85 6.56 -0.77
CA TYR A 67 -33.62 5.96 -0.28
C TYR A 67 -32.60 7.10 -0.24
N SER A 68 -32.54 7.78 0.91
CA SER A 68 -31.42 8.65 1.25
C SER A 68 -30.21 7.75 1.32
N THR A 69 -29.52 7.62 0.19
CA THR A 69 -28.10 7.32 0.16
C THR A 69 -27.46 8.36 1.06
N SER A 70 -27.19 7.99 2.30
CA SER A 70 -26.37 8.77 3.21
C SER A 70 -25.00 8.85 2.55
N ILE A 71 -24.83 9.86 1.69
CA ILE A 71 -23.53 10.31 1.24
C ILE A 71 -22.84 10.74 2.54
N HIS A 72 -22.06 9.83 3.11
CA HIS A 72 -21.17 10.10 4.22
C HIS A 72 -20.40 11.37 3.85
N LYS A 73 -20.54 12.42 4.68
CA LYS A 73 -19.98 13.74 4.41
C LYS A 73 -18.48 13.60 4.11
N PRO A 74 -18.05 13.78 2.85
CA PRO A 74 -16.66 13.58 2.45
C PRO A 74 -15.68 14.48 3.21
N GLU A 75 -16.17 15.62 3.71
CA GLU A 75 -15.39 16.69 4.32
C GLU A 75 -14.77 16.33 5.69
N THR A 76 -15.39 15.45 6.47
CA THR A 76 -14.87 15.04 7.79
C THR A 76 -13.76 13.99 7.64
N ASP A 77 -13.91 13.07 6.68
CA ASP A 77 -12.96 11.97 6.43
C ASP A 77 -11.78 12.40 5.54
N SER A 78 -12.02 13.34 4.60
CA SER A 78 -11.01 13.96 3.73
C SER A 78 -9.87 14.68 4.48
N LYS A 79 -10.21 15.35 5.59
CA LYS A 79 -9.22 16.05 6.44
C LYS A 79 -8.27 15.09 7.17
N CYS A 80 -8.69 13.85 7.41
CA CYS A 80 -7.86 12.81 8.01
C CYS A 80 -6.84 12.27 6.99
N LEU A 81 -7.26 12.03 5.75
CA LEU A 81 -6.40 11.46 4.70
C LEU A 81 -5.21 12.35 4.31
N CYS A 82 -5.42 13.67 4.23
CA CYS A 82 -4.33 14.62 3.94
C CYS A 82 -3.21 14.54 4.97
N LYS A 83 -3.56 14.29 6.23
CA LYS A 83 -2.62 14.16 7.35
C LYS A 83 -2.01 12.77 7.44
N LEU A 84 -2.67 11.75 6.92
CA LEU A 84 -2.24 10.36 7.08
C LEU A 84 -0.96 10.06 6.30
N PHE A 85 -0.89 10.48 5.04
CA PHE A 85 0.19 10.07 4.12
C PHE A 85 1.28 11.13 3.88
N ILE A 86 1.20 12.27 4.58
CA ILE A 86 2.16 13.38 4.44
C ILE A 86 2.83 13.66 5.78
N MET A 87 4.16 13.70 5.78
CA MET A 87 4.98 13.94 6.98
C MET A 87 4.61 15.27 7.67
N PHE A 88 4.65 16.38 6.93
CA PHE A 88 4.23 17.70 7.41
C PHE A 88 3.05 18.22 6.60
N ASP A 89 1.87 18.20 7.22
CA ASP A 89 0.66 18.74 6.61
C ASP A 89 0.69 20.27 6.65
N THR A 90 1.06 20.87 5.51
CA THR A 90 1.08 22.33 5.31
C THR A 90 0.03 22.74 4.28
N ASN A 91 -0.15 24.05 4.07
CA ASN A 91 -1.01 24.56 3.00
C ASN A 91 -0.52 24.18 1.59
N LYS A 92 0.72 23.67 1.47
CA LYS A 92 1.29 23.13 0.24
C LYS A 92 1.07 21.62 0.08
N ASN A 93 0.29 20.99 0.97
CA ASN A 93 0.02 19.56 0.89
C ASN A 93 -0.68 19.24 -0.43
N PRO A 94 -0.05 18.43 -1.32
CA PRO A 94 -0.60 18.15 -2.63
C PRO A 94 -1.97 17.46 -2.60
N LEU A 95 -2.25 16.68 -1.54
CA LEU A 95 -3.53 16.01 -1.34
C LEU A 95 -4.67 16.98 -1.06
N ARG A 96 -4.38 18.16 -0.50
CA ARG A 96 -5.40 19.20 -0.24
C ARG A 96 -5.97 19.77 -1.54
N ASN A 97 -5.16 19.85 -2.59
CA ASN A 97 -5.59 20.30 -3.91
C ASN A 97 -6.39 19.24 -4.67
N LEU A 98 -6.21 17.95 -4.32
CA LEU A 98 -6.96 16.86 -4.96
C LEU A 98 -8.42 16.82 -4.52
N ILE A 99 -8.76 17.30 -3.32
CA ILE A 99 -10.13 17.23 -2.79
C ILE A 99 -11.10 18.11 -3.60
N PRO A 100 -10.81 19.40 -3.86
CA PRO A 100 -11.66 20.19 -4.77
C PRO A 100 -11.68 19.63 -6.19
N ALA A 101 -10.53 19.19 -6.72
CA ALA A 101 -10.43 18.63 -8.07
C ALA A 101 -11.26 17.34 -8.24
N ALA A 102 -11.40 16.55 -7.17
CA ALA A 102 -12.17 15.31 -7.19
C ALA A 102 -13.66 15.54 -7.44
N LEU A 103 -14.21 16.71 -7.06
CA LEU A 103 -15.64 16.99 -7.27
C LEU A 103 -16.01 17.04 -8.76
N GLU A 104 -15.05 17.37 -9.63
CA GLU A 104 -15.24 17.46 -11.07
C GLU A 104 -14.74 16.21 -11.83
N GLU A 105 -14.00 15.33 -11.15
CA GLU A 105 -13.30 14.20 -11.76
C GLU A 105 -13.74 12.87 -11.11
N PRO A 106 -14.69 12.13 -11.73
CA PRO A 106 -15.32 10.95 -11.13
C PRO A 106 -14.36 9.85 -10.71
N VAL A 107 -13.29 9.62 -11.49
CA VAL A 107 -12.29 8.58 -11.17
C VAL A 107 -11.53 8.94 -9.89
N LEU A 108 -11.09 10.19 -9.78
CA LEU A 108 -10.37 10.68 -8.61
C LEU A 108 -11.27 10.67 -7.36
N LEU A 109 -12.54 11.05 -7.51
CA LEU A 109 -13.53 10.97 -6.44
C LEU A 109 -13.69 9.55 -5.91
N MET A 110 -13.90 8.58 -6.79
CA MET A 110 -14.05 7.18 -6.39
C MET A 110 -12.79 6.64 -5.71
N SER A 111 -11.59 7.02 -6.19
CA SER A 111 -10.34 6.66 -5.52
C SER A 111 -10.25 7.23 -4.09
N ILE A 112 -10.58 8.51 -3.89
CA ILE A 112 -10.53 9.16 -2.57
C ILE A 112 -11.61 8.57 -1.64
N VAL A 113 -12.84 8.38 -2.13
CA VAL A 113 -13.93 7.82 -1.31
C VAL A 113 -13.66 6.35 -0.95
N ALA A 114 -13.06 5.56 -1.85
CA ALA A 114 -12.60 4.21 -1.52
C ALA A 114 -11.56 4.22 -0.40
N LEU A 115 -10.57 5.11 -0.48
CA LEU A 115 -9.55 5.30 0.56
C LEU A 115 -10.19 5.69 1.91
N SER A 116 -11.09 6.67 1.91
CA SER A 116 -11.82 7.11 3.12
C SER A 116 -12.65 5.97 3.72
N ALA A 117 -13.46 5.29 2.91
CA ALA A 117 -14.33 4.20 3.36
C ALA A 117 -13.51 3.04 3.94
N GLN A 118 -12.36 2.72 3.34
CA GLN A 118 -11.47 1.68 3.85
C GLN A 118 -10.84 2.08 5.19
N HIS A 119 -10.39 3.33 5.34
CA HIS A 119 -9.87 3.85 6.61
C HIS A 119 -10.94 3.80 7.72
N MET A 120 -12.18 4.20 7.42
CA MET A 120 -13.31 4.09 8.34
C MET A 120 -13.57 2.62 8.73
N ALA A 121 -13.62 1.71 7.76
CA ALA A 121 -13.80 0.29 8.01
C ALA A 121 -12.68 -0.29 8.90
N ASN A 122 -11.46 0.23 8.81
CA ASN A 122 -10.34 -0.17 9.64
C ASN A 122 -10.43 0.35 11.08
N THR A 123 -11.12 1.48 11.31
CA THR A 123 -11.36 2.00 12.67
C THR A 123 -12.14 1.01 13.54
N ALA A 124 -13.01 0.19 12.94
CA ALA A 124 -13.72 -0.88 13.63
C ALA A 124 -12.87 -2.14 13.90
N ARG A 125 -11.62 -2.21 13.41
CA ARG A 125 -10.73 -3.37 13.56
C ARG A 125 -9.81 -3.21 14.78
N ARG A 126 -9.43 -4.34 15.37
CA ARG A 126 -8.48 -4.42 16.49
C ARG A 126 -7.12 -4.89 16.00
N PHE A 127 -6.05 -4.42 16.63
CA PHE A 127 -4.67 -4.80 16.32
C PHE A 127 -4.43 -6.31 16.56
N TYR A 128 -4.81 -6.81 17.74
CA TYR A 128 -4.77 -8.24 18.05
C TYR A 128 -6.05 -8.95 17.57
N ARG A 129 -6.24 -9.11 16.27
CA ARG A 129 -7.32 -9.97 15.76
C ARG A 129 -6.81 -11.37 15.47
N SER A 130 -7.27 -12.34 16.26
CA SER A 130 -7.33 -13.74 15.85
C SER A 130 -8.55 -13.90 14.92
N GLU A 131 -8.41 -14.63 13.82
CA GLU A 131 -9.40 -14.78 12.71
C GLU A 131 -10.80 -15.33 13.11
N ARG A 132 -11.14 -15.44 14.40
CA ARG A 132 -12.24 -16.29 14.88
C ARG A 132 -13.39 -15.61 15.60
N THR A 133 -13.47 -14.29 15.69
CA THR A 133 -14.67 -13.64 16.28
C THR A 133 -15.22 -12.55 15.36
N GLY A 134 -16.34 -12.87 14.70
CA GLY A 134 -17.08 -11.94 13.87
C GLY A 134 -17.64 -10.78 14.69
N SER A 135 -17.49 -9.57 14.17
CA SER A 135 -18.03 -8.35 14.79
C SER A 135 -18.88 -7.55 13.80
N GLY A 136 -20.12 -7.26 14.21
CA GLY A 136 -20.85 -6.02 13.92
C GLY A 136 -21.47 -5.84 12.53
N VAL A 137 -22.80 -5.70 12.48
CA VAL A 137 -23.58 -5.35 11.28
C VAL A 137 -23.08 -4.05 10.61
N GLU A 138 -22.59 -3.07 11.37
CA GLU A 138 -22.01 -1.82 10.85
C GLU A 138 -20.62 -1.99 10.20
N SER A 139 -19.82 -2.96 10.66
CA SER A 139 -18.49 -3.24 10.08
C SER A 139 -18.59 -3.86 8.68
N VAL A 140 -19.69 -4.56 8.41
CA VAL A 140 -19.96 -5.21 7.12
C VAL A 140 -20.33 -4.16 6.06
N ASP A 141 -21.10 -3.14 6.45
CA ASP A 141 -21.57 -2.09 5.54
C ASP A 141 -20.44 -1.15 5.07
N ALA A 142 -19.57 -0.71 5.98
CA ALA A 142 -18.40 0.09 5.62
C ALA A 142 -17.40 -0.68 4.74
N SER A 143 -17.21 -1.98 5.00
CA SER A 143 -16.34 -2.83 4.18
C SER A 143 -16.92 -3.10 2.79
N HIS A 144 -18.25 -3.25 2.69
CA HIS A 144 -18.95 -3.41 1.42
C HIS A 144 -18.85 -2.13 0.58
N SER A 145 -19.07 -0.97 1.21
CA SER A 145 -18.93 0.34 0.58
C SER A 145 -17.51 0.59 0.07
N ALA A 146 -16.48 0.30 0.87
CA ALA A 146 -15.09 0.43 0.46
C ALA A 146 -14.77 -0.40 -0.80
N LEU A 147 -15.24 -1.66 -0.83
CA LEU A 147 -15.07 -2.54 -1.98
C LEU A 147 -15.79 -2.02 -3.24
N LEU A 148 -17.00 -1.50 -3.08
CA LEU A 148 -17.78 -0.92 -4.17
C LEU A 148 -17.06 0.28 -4.79
N TYR A 149 -16.62 1.23 -3.96
CA TYR A 149 -15.90 2.42 -4.44
C TYR A 149 -14.56 2.06 -5.08
N LYS A 150 -13.84 1.08 -4.52
CA LYS A 150 -12.61 0.54 -5.13
C LYS A 150 -12.89 -0.03 -6.52
N TYR A 151 -13.94 -0.84 -6.67
CA TYR A 151 -14.33 -1.38 -7.96
C TYR A 151 -14.62 -0.26 -8.98
N GLN A 152 -15.38 0.76 -8.57
CA GLN A 152 -15.70 1.92 -9.40
C GLN A 152 -14.44 2.72 -9.78
N ALA A 153 -13.52 2.93 -8.84
CA ALA A 153 -12.24 3.60 -9.07
C ALA A 153 -11.38 2.85 -10.10
N ILE A 154 -11.21 1.54 -9.93
CA ILE A 154 -10.42 0.70 -10.85
C ILE A 154 -11.08 0.64 -12.24
N GLN A 155 -12.41 0.52 -12.31
CA GLN A 155 -13.13 0.53 -13.58
C GLN A 155 -13.00 1.89 -14.28
N GLY A 156 -13.13 2.98 -13.53
CA GLY A 156 -12.93 4.34 -14.04
C GLY A 156 -11.52 4.56 -14.55
N LEU A 157 -10.51 4.13 -13.79
CA LEU A 157 -9.10 4.21 -14.16
C LEU A 157 -8.80 3.39 -15.42
N SER A 158 -9.35 2.17 -15.51
CA SER A 158 -9.23 1.34 -16.71
C SER A 158 -9.79 2.03 -17.94
N ARG A 159 -10.96 2.68 -17.85
CA ARG A 159 -11.53 3.47 -18.95
C ARG A 159 -10.65 4.66 -19.30
N ALA A 160 -10.20 5.41 -18.29
CA ALA A 160 -9.36 6.59 -18.48
C ALA A 160 -8.03 6.26 -19.18
N VAL A 161 -7.39 5.14 -18.81
CA VAL A 161 -6.12 4.70 -19.41
C VAL A 161 -6.31 4.23 -20.86
N ASN A 162 -7.48 3.70 -21.21
CA ASN A 162 -7.79 3.26 -22.58
C ASN A 162 -8.35 4.38 -23.48
N ASP A 163 -8.60 5.58 -22.94
CA ASP A 163 -9.06 6.73 -23.69
C ASP A 163 -7.88 7.67 -23.99
N ALA A 164 -7.57 7.87 -25.27
CA ALA A 164 -6.44 8.69 -25.73
C ALA A 164 -6.48 10.14 -25.21
N ARG A 165 -7.65 10.66 -24.82
CA ARG A 165 -7.83 12.01 -24.27
C ARG A 165 -7.67 12.07 -22.76
N LEU A 166 -8.06 11.01 -22.04
CA LEU A 166 -8.08 10.98 -20.57
C LEU A 166 -6.81 10.39 -19.98
N TYR A 167 -6.09 9.53 -20.71
CA TYR A 167 -4.91 8.82 -20.19
C TYR A 167 -3.77 9.76 -19.80
N ARG A 168 -3.67 10.94 -20.43
CA ARG A 168 -2.63 11.96 -20.16
C ARG A 168 -3.03 12.97 -19.10
N ARG A 169 -4.24 12.87 -18.54
CA ARG A 169 -4.67 13.84 -17.54
C ARG A 169 -4.02 13.49 -16.21
N ASP A 170 -3.42 14.51 -15.64
CA ASP A 170 -2.93 14.63 -14.29
C ASP A 170 -3.76 13.89 -13.23
N VAL A 171 -5.08 14.02 -13.30
CA VAL A 171 -6.04 13.33 -12.41
C VAL A 171 -6.05 11.80 -12.54
N THR A 172 -5.71 11.23 -13.69
CA THR A 172 -5.56 9.78 -13.90
C THR A 172 -4.35 9.25 -13.11
N VAL A 173 -3.23 9.99 -13.14
CA VAL A 173 -2.02 9.67 -12.36
C VAL A 173 -2.30 9.79 -10.87
N ALA A 174 -2.91 10.90 -10.44
CA ALA A 174 -3.30 11.09 -9.05
C ALA A 174 -4.25 9.98 -8.57
N SER A 175 -5.23 9.57 -9.39
CA SER A 175 -6.15 8.47 -9.07
C SER A 175 -5.40 7.14 -8.86
N ALA A 176 -4.43 6.83 -9.71
CA ALA A 176 -3.61 5.63 -9.57
C ALA A 176 -2.72 5.67 -8.31
N PHE A 177 -2.20 6.84 -7.97
CA PHE A 177 -1.38 7.04 -6.77
C PHE A 177 -2.19 6.87 -5.48
N ILE A 178 -3.42 7.39 -5.43
CA ILE A 178 -4.35 7.17 -4.31
C ILE A 178 -4.65 5.68 -4.10
N LEU A 179 -4.65 4.86 -5.16
CA LEU A 179 -4.82 3.41 -5.03
C LEU A 179 -3.62 2.72 -4.37
N ILE A 180 -2.40 3.26 -4.44
CA ILE A 180 -1.25 2.74 -3.66
C ILE A 180 -1.48 2.97 -2.16
N PHE A 181 -2.03 4.13 -1.78
CA PHE A 181 -2.41 4.38 -0.40
C PHE A 181 -3.57 3.51 0.06
N LEU A 182 -4.48 3.16 -0.85
CA LEU A 182 -5.54 2.19 -0.55
C LEU A 182 -4.96 0.81 -0.27
N ASP A 183 -3.95 0.37 -1.03
CA ASP A 183 -3.26 -0.89 -0.77
C ASP A 183 -2.64 -0.92 0.64
N LEU A 184 -2.04 0.18 1.12
CA LEU A 184 -1.52 0.29 2.51
C LEU A 184 -2.62 0.05 3.56
N LEU A 185 -3.82 0.59 3.32
CA LEU A 185 -4.96 0.42 4.21
C LEU A 185 -5.56 -0.98 4.13
N GLU A 186 -5.44 -1.70 3.02
CA GLU A 186 -6.05 -3.02 2.86
C GLU A 186 -5.14 -4.18 3.28
N SER A 187 -3.92 -4.25 2.76
CA SER A 187 -2.97 -5.32 3.08
C SER A 187 -1.51 -4.91 3.01
N GLY A 188 -1.16 -4.01 2.08
CA GLY A 188 0.21 -3.68 1.73
C GLY A 188 0.94 -4.82 1.01
N SER A 189 0.25 -5.79 0.42
CA SER A 189 0.86 -6.94 -0.25
C SER A 189 0.53 -7.00 -1.75
N ASP A 190 1.53 -7.34 -2.57
CA ASP A 190 1.45 -7.77 -3.98
C ASP A 190 0.75 -6.88 -5.02
N ASN A 191 -0.13 -5.93 -4.70
CA ASN A 191 -0.84 -5.16 -5.74
C ASN A 191 -0.21 -3.79 -6.02
N TRP A 192 0.50 -3.24 -5.03
CA TRP A 192 1.09 -1.89 -5.10
C TRP A 192 2.08 -1.75 -6.26
N HIS A 193 2.83 -2.80 -6.59
CA HIS A 193 3.83 -2.76 -7.66
C HIS A 193 3.18 -2.62 -9.04
N VAL A 194 1.96 -3.15 -9.22
CA VAL A 194 1.19 -3.00 -10.47
C VAL A 194 0.76 -1.54 -10.65
N HIS A 195 0.27 -0.91 -9.58
CA HIS A 195 -0.08 0.50 -9.58
C HIS A 195 1.15 1.39 -9.84
N LEU A 196 2.26 1.11 -9.15
CA LEU A 196 3.51 1.85 -9.32
C LEU A 196 4.06 1.72 -10.76
N GLU A 197 4.10 0.52 -11.32
CA GLU A 197 4.55 0.30 -12.70
C GLU A 197 3.62 0.96 -13.72
N GLY A 198 2.31 0.95 -13.47
CA GLY A 198 1.34 1.72 -14.25
C GLY A 198 1.63 3.22 -14.22
N ILE A 199 1.88 3.79 -13.04
CA ILE A 199 2.21 5.21 -12.88
C ILE A 199 3.50 5.56 -13.62
N LYS A 200 4.57 4.76 -13.50
CA LYS A 200 5.82 4.99 -14.25
C LYS A 200 5.57 5.09 -15.76
N LYS A 201 4.76 4.20 -16.32
CA LYS A 201 4.40 4.21 -17.75
C LYS A 201 3.60 5.45 -18.12
N LEU A 202 2.66 5.87 -17.28
CA LEU A 202 1.89 7.10 -17.49
C LEU A 202 2.79 8.34 -17.46
N LEU A 203 3.69 8.44 -16.48
CA LEU A 203 4.60 9.56 -16.32
C LEU A 203 5.57 9.71 -17.49
N ASN A 204 6.18 8.60 -17.92
CA ASN A 204 7.06 8.61 -19.10
C ASN A 204 6.33 9.14 -20.35
N CYS A 205 5.03 8.89 -20.48
CA CYS A 205 4.26 9.43 -21.59
C CYS A 205 4.00 10.94 -21.50
N ILE A 206 3.92 11.49 -20.29
CA ILE A 206 3.65 12.92 -20.05
C ILE A 206 4.92 13.73 -20.31
N SER A 207 6.07 13.27 -19.81
CA SER A 207 7.37 13.97 -19.92
C SER A 207 7.88 14.17 -21.35
N HIS A 208 7.35 13.44 -22.35
CA HIS A 208 7.75 13.57 -23.75
C HIS A 208 7.02 14.69 -24.53
N THR A 209 6.15 15.50 -23.91
CA THR A 209 5.28 16.44 -24.65
C THR A 209 5.30 17.91 -24.20
N ASP A 210 6.23 18.35 -23.33
CA ASP A 210 6.21 19.75 -22.86
C ASP A 210 6.80 20.75 -23.86
N GLY A 211 5.88 21.49 -24.50
CA GLY A 211 6.12 22.71 -25.26
C GLY A 211 4.94 23.70 -25.26
N SER A 212 3.91 23.53 -24.42
CA SER A 212 2.75 24.45 -24.42
C SER A 212 2.03 24.46 -23.07
N HIS A 213 2.33 25.45 -22.22
CA HIS A 213 1.62 25.70 -20.96
C HIS A 213 0.33 26.53 -21.17
N THR A 214 -0.77 26.12 -20.54
CA THR A 214 -1.94 26.99 -20.27
C THR A 214 -2.14 27.17 -18.76
N THR A 215 -2.36 28.42 -18.36
CA THR A 215 -2.21 29.04 -17.03
C THR A 215 -3.30 28.74 -15.99
N ALA A 216 -4.09 27.67 -16.15
CA ALA A 216 -5.10 27.26 -15.16
C ALA A 216 -4.76 25.95 -14.41
N GLN A 217 -3.68 25.27 -14.78
CA GLN A 217 -3.26 23.96 -14.26
C GLN A 217 -2.11 24.02 -13.23
N GLU A 218 -1.70 25.20 -12.78
CA GLU A 218 -0.48 25.39 -11.97
C GLU A 218 -0.50 24.64 -10.63
N GLY A 219 -1.66 24.50 -9.98
CA GLY A 219 -1.77 23.82 -8.68
C GLY A 219 -1.78 22.29 -8.75
N LEU A 220 -2.45 21.71 -9.75
CA LEU A 220 -2.52 20.26 -9.95
C LEU A 220 -1.23 19.73 -10.60
N GLY A 221 -0.66 20.49 -11.54
CA GLY A 221 0.65 20.22 -12.14
C GLY A 221 1.76 20.21 -11.09
N ALA A 222 1.74 21.13 -10.12
CA ALA A 222 2.68 21.13 -9.00
C ALA A 222 2.51 19.92 -8.06
N THR A 223 1.26 19.52 -7.76
CA THR A 223 0.97 18.29 -7.01
C THR A 223 1.58 17.08 -7.71
N ILE A 224 1.45 17.00 -9.02
CA ILE A 224 1.91 15.86 -9.81
C ILE A 224 3.41 15.88 -10.03
N GLN A 225 4.01 17.06 -10.18
CA GLN A 225 5.45 17.19 -10.16
C GLN A 225 6.02 16.72 -8.82
N GLY A 226 5.40 17.08 -7.69
CA GLY A 226 5.79 16.56 -6.38
C GLY A 226 5.64 15.03 -6.26
N LEU A 227 4.61 14.44 -6.88
CA LEU A 227 4.43 12.99 -6.97
C LEU A 227 5.47 12.34 -7.91
N GLN A 228 5.84 13.01 -9.01
CA GLN A 228 6.88 12.58 -9.94
C GLN A 228 8.25 12.56 -9.26
N ASP A 229 8.61 13.65 -8.56
CA ASP A 229 9.88 13.77 -7.83
C ASP A 229 10.00 12.68 -6.75
N PHE A 230 8.90 12.39 -6.04
CA PHE A 230 8.83 11.29 -5.08
C PHE A 230 9.11 9.93 -5.74
N ILE A 231 8.48 9.63 -6.88
CA ILE A 231 8.63 8.34 -7.57
C ILE A 231 10.02 8.19 -8.20
N VAL A 232 10.56 9.23 -8.85
CA VAL A 232 11.90 9.22 -9.46
C VAL A 232 12.99 9.05 -8.39
N GLY A 233 12.82 9.66 -7.20
CA GLY A 233 13.71 9.45 -6.07
C GLY A 233 13.78 8.01 -5.55
N GLN A 234 12.78 7.17 -5.86
CA GLN A 234 12.72 5.76 -5.46
C GLN A 234 13.18 4.78 -6.56
N ILE A 235 13.55 5.26 -7.75
CA ILE A 235 13.88 4.41 -8.91
C ILE A 235 15.34 4.62 -9.31
N TYR A 236 16.25 4.01 -8.57
CA TYR A 236 17.53 3.59 -9.13
C TYR A 236 17.95 2.29 -8.47
N LEU A 237 18.09 1.23 -9.27
CA LEU A 237 19.04 0.12 -9.10
C LEU A 237 18.64 -0.99 -10.09
N TYR A 238 19.36 -1.14 -11.22
CA TYR A 238 19.78 -2.48 -11.67
C TYR A 238 20.88 -2.45 -12.76
N ASN A 239 21.96 -3.18 -12.46
CA ASN A 239 22.80 -4.05 -13.29
C ASN A 239 24.25 -4.05 -12.79
N GLY A 240 24.80 -5.23 -12.51
CA GLY A 240 26.20 -5.44 -12.16
C GLY A 240 26.48 -6.88 -11.74
N GLU A 241 27.74 -7.28 -11.76
CA GLU A 241 28.20 -8.62 -11.34
C GLU A 241 28.35 -8.73 -9.81
N VAL A 242 28.32 -9.94 -9.24
CA VAL A 242 28.30 -10.17 -7.78
C VAL A 242 29.48 -9.52 -7.02
N TYR A 243 30.68 -9.48 -7.60
CA TYR A 243 31.84 -8.79 -6.99
C TYR A 243 31.63 -7.27 -6.93
N SER A 244 30.95 -6.70 -7.92
CA SER A 244 30.55 -5.29 -7.90
C SER A 244 29.45 -5.03 -6.85
N HIS A 245 28.69 -6.04 -6.45
CA HIS A 245 27.61 -5.89 -5.46
C HIS A 245 28.15 -5.80 -4.04
N ILE A 246 29.15 -6.62 -3.67
CA ILE A 246 29.78 -6.52 -2.34
C ILE A 246 30.39 -5.13 -2.15
N GLN A 247 31.16 -4.63 -3.13
CA GLN A 247 31.75 -3.29 -3.05
C GLN A 247 30.70 -2.19 -2.98
N ARG A 248 29.58 -2.31 -3.72
CA ARG A 248 28.46 -1.36 -3.63
C ARG A 248 27.81 -1.39 -2.24
N VAL A 249 27.57 -2.57 -1.67
CA VAL A 249 26.99 -2.71 -0.33
C VAL A 249 27.93 -2.12 0.73
N VAL A 250 29.23 -2.42 0.65
CA VAL A 250 30.24 -1.83 1.55
C VAL A 250 30.25 -0.30 1.42
N ALA A 251 30.28 0.23 0.20
CA ALA A 251 30.25 1.68 -0.02
C ALA A 251 28.98 2.32 0.56
N VAL A 252 27.81 1.74 0.32
CA VAL A 252 26.54 2.23 0.91
C VAL A 252 26.59 2.20 2.43
N LEU A 253 27.12 1.14 3.04
CA LEU A 253 27.28 1.06 4.49
C LEU A 253 28.23 2.13 5.02
N ASP A 254 29.35 2.39 4.35
CA ASP A 254 30.32 3.41 4.77
C ASP A 254 29.74 4.82 4.64
N TYR A 255 29.04 5.12 3.53
CA TYR A 255 28.28 6.36 3.38
C TYR A 255 27.24 6.50 4.49
N THR A 256 26.47 5.46 4.78
CA THR A 256 25.45 5.47 5.83
C THR A 256 26.07 5.70 7.22
N ARG A 257 27.22 5.07 7.52
CA ARG A 257 27.95 5.29 8.79
C ARG A 257 28.39 6.74 8.92
N SER A 258 28.93 7.32 7.83
CA SER A 258 29.43 8.69 7.80
C SER A 258 28.33 9.76 7.74
N PHE A 259 27.08 9.38 7.43
CA PHE A 259 25.97 10.32 7.33
C PHE A 259 25.66 10.98 8.68
N ASP A 260 25.83 12.30 8.74
CA ASP A 260 25.53 13.10 9.93
C ASP A 260 24.08 13.59 9.88
N CYS A 261 23.23 12.99 10.72
CA CYS A 261 21.82 13.33 10.81
C CYS A 261 21.59 14.75 11.33
N ASN A 262 22.43 15.23 12.24
CA ASN A 262 22.28 16.57 12.82
C ASN A 262 22.70 17.63 11.82
N ALA A 263 23.81 17.40 11.10
CA ALA A 263 24.24 18.27 10.01
C ALA A 263 23.19 18.29 8.89
N TRP A 264 22.57 17.16 8.56
CA TRP A 264 21.48 17.11 7.59
C TRP A 264 20.31 18.00 8.01
N VAL A 265 19.82 17.88 9.25
CA VAL A 265 18.74 18.73 9.78
C VAL A 265 19.10 20.21 9.76
N ALA A 266 20.33 20.57 10.15
CA ALA A 266 20.80 21.95 10.19
C ALA A 266 20.80 22.63 8.81
N ASN A 267 20.83 21.85 7.73
CA ASN A 267 20.81 22.35 6.35
C ASN A 267 19.40 22.43 5.74
N LEU A 268 18.34 22.04 6.46
CA LEU A 268 16.96 22.10 5.95
C LEU A 268 16.31 23.48 6.17
N PRO A 269 15.72 24.11 5.14
CA PRO A 269 14.98 25.35 5.31
C PRO A 269 13.52 25.12 5.73
N PRO A 270 12.99 25.81 6.76
CA PRO A 270 13.63 26.32 7.97
C PRO A 270 13.27 25.43 9.19
N PRO A 271 14.11 25.26 10.21
CA PRO A 271 13.85 26.01 11.46
C PRO A 271 15.10 26.22 12.35
N ASP A 272 14.92 26.95 13.45
CA ASP A 272 15.84 26.99 14.59
C ASP A 272 16.30 25.56 14.97
N PRO A 273 17.61 25.22 14.91
CA PRO A 273 18.14 23.89 15.21
C PRO A 273 17.79 23.39 16.62
N LEU A 274 17.44 24.31 17.53
CA LEU A 274 17.02 24.02 18.90
C LEU A 274 15.53 23.69 19.03
N SER A 275 14.75 23.78 17.94
CA SER A 275 13.34 23.41 17.96
C SER A 275 13.15 21.92 18.19
N LEU A 276 12.11 21.56 18.95
CA LEU A 276 11.71 20.16 19.16
C LEU A 276 11.52 19.43 17.81
N GLN A 277 10.96 20.12 16.82
CA GLN A 277 10.76 19.58 15.47
C GLN A 277 12.08 19.21 14.78
N ALA A 278 13.11 20.06 14.86
CA ALA A 278 14.43 19.75 14.31
C ALA A 278 15.06 18.53 14.99
N MET A 279 14.95 18.45 16.32
CA MET A 279 15.45 17.30 17.09
C MET A 279 14.75 16.00 16.67
N MET A 280 13.43 16.02 16.54
CA MET A 280 12.65 14.85 16.15
C MET A 280 12.92 14.44 14.70
N LEU A 281 13.18 15.40 13.80
CA LEU A 281 13.60 15.11 12.43
C LEU A 281 15.00 14.46 12.37
N GLY A 282 15.89 14.87 13.27
CA GLY A 282 17.19 14.22 13.46
C GLY A 282 17.04 12.78 13.94
N LYS A 283 16.08 12.52 14.85
CA LYS A 283 15.73 11.16 15.28
C LYS A 283 15.13 10.33 14.15
N LEU A 284 14.28 10.92 13.31
CA LEU A 284 13.78 10.25 12.11
C LEU A 284 14.94 9.79 11.21
N ALA A 285 15.87 10.70 10.89
CA ALA A 285 17.04 10.36 10.09
C ALA A 285 17.93 9.28 10.76
N GLN A 286 18.13 9.36 12.08
CA GLN A 286 18.86 8.34 12.84
C GLN A 286 18.20 6.96 12.74
N SER A 287 16.86 6.88 12.80
CA SER A 287 16.15 5.59 12.68
C SER A 287 16.40 4.91 11.33
N TYR A 288 16.39 5.68 10.23
CA TYR A 288 16.70 5.18 8.90
C TYR A 288 18.18 4.82 8.76
N LYS A 289 19.09 5.62 9.34
CA LYS A 289 20.52 5.32 9.39
C LYS A 289 20.75 3.95 10.06
N PHE A 290 20.27 3.75 11.29
CA PHE A 290 20.47 2.50 12.00
C PHE A 290 19.75 1.32 11.35
N GLY A 291 18.51 1.51 10.87
CA GLY A 291 17.79 0.47 10.11
C GLY A 291 18.56 0.04 8.86
N THR A 292 19.14 0.98 8.12
CA THR A 292 19.98 0.72 6.94
C THR A 292 21.26 -0.01 7.31
N LEU A 293 21.92 0.38 8.40
CA LEU A 293 23.13 -0.32 8.88
C LEU A 293 22.82 -1.76 9.28
N VAL A 294 21.72 -2.00 9.99
CA VAL A 294 21.31 -3.36 10.40
C VAL A 294 20.98 -4.19 9.16
N TYR A 295 20.10 -3.71 8.29
CA TYR A 295 19.69 -4.42 7.07
C TYR A 295 20.88 -4.67 6.14
N GLY A 296 21.64 -3.63 5.81
CA GLY A 296 22.77 -3.71 4.89
C GLY A 296 23.91 -4.58 5.41
N THR A 297 24.15 -4.60 6.73
CA THR A 297 25.15 -5.51 7.31
C THR A 297 24.70 -6.97 7.19
N ARG A 298 23.40 -7.28 7.36
CA ARG A 298 22.88 -8.64 7.12
C ARG A 298 22.95 -9.05 5.65
N VAL A 299 22.75 -8.13 4.72
CA VAL A 299 23.01 -8.38 3.29
C VAL A 299 24.50 -8.66 3.05
N LEU A 300 25.39 -7.85 3.62
CA LEU A 300 26.84 -8.06 3.48
C LEU A 300 27.26 -9.42 4.06
N ASP A 301 26.84 -9.73 5.28
CA ASP A 301 27.08 -10.99 5.97
C ASP A 301 26.65 -12.20 5.11
N ALA A 302 25.48 -12.10 4.46
CA ALA A 302 25.00 -13.13 3.56
C ALA A 302 25.87 -13.31 2.30
N LEU A 303 26.45 -12.23 1.78
CA LEU A 303 27.33 -12.27 0.60
C LEU A 303 28.74 -12.75 0.92
N THR A 304 29.24 -12.48 2.12
CA THR A 304 30.62 -12.81 2.55
C THR A 304 30.69 -14.10 3.39
N GLY A 305 29.55 -14.60 3.87
CA GLY A 305 29.50 -15.68 4.86
C GLY A 305 29.92 -15.25 6.27
N SER A 306 29.98 -13.94 6.56
CA SER A 306 30.26 -13.43 7.90
C SER A 306 29.01 -13.42 8.79
N ASN A 307 29.20 -13.22 10.08
CA ASN A 307 28.13 -13.03 11.04
C ASN A 307 28.52 -11.92 12.01
N THR A 308 28.17 -10.70 11.66
CA THR A 308 28.53 -9.50 12.42
C THR A 308 27.56 -9.32 13.59
N SER A 309 28.10 -9.02 14.78
CA SER A 309 27.26 -8.64 15.93
C SER A 309 26.64 -7.27 15.70
N LEU A 310 25.32 -7.16 15.90
CA LEU A 310 24.54 -5.95 15.67
C LEU A 310 23.84 -5.44 16.94
N SER A 311 24.16 -5.98 18.12
CA SER A 311 23.46 -5.67 19.37
C SER A 311 23.44 -4.18 19.70
N ASP A 312 24.55 -3.48 19.50
CA ASP A 312 24.62 -2.03 19.76
C ASP A 312 23.79 -1.23 18.75
N SER A 313 23.90 -1.54 17.45
CA SER A 313 23.12 -0.87 16.41
C SER A 313 21.61 -1.13 16.56
N LEU A 314 21.22 -2.32 16.99
CA LEU A 314 19.83 -2.66 17.27
C LEU A 314 19.29 -1.88 18.48
N ARG A 315 20.07 -1.79 19.55
CA ARG A 315 19.70 -1.00 20.74
C ARG A 315 19.48 0.47 20.39
N GLU A 316 20.44 1.09 19.70
CA GLU A 316 20.32 2.48 19.23
C GLU A 316 19.11 2.69 18.31
N LEU A 317 18.81 1.72 17.45
CA LEU A 317 17.62 1.74 16.60
C LEU A 317 16.33 1.72 17.43
N ILE A 318 16.22 0.81 18.39
CA ILE A 318 15.04 0.67 19.27
C ILE A 318 14.87 1.94 20.12
N ASP A 319 15.93 2.46 20.71
CA ASP A 319 15.91 3.68 21.52
C ASP A 319 15.47 4.90 20.68
N THR A 320 15.93 4.97 19.43
CA THR A 320 15.52 6.02 18.49
C THR A 320 14.05 5.90 18.09
N ILE A 321 13.57 4.68 17.83
CA ILE A 321 12.14 4.40 17.55
C ILE A 321 11.27 4.78 18.75
N ASP A 322 11.71 4.45 19.97
CA ASP A 322 10.98 4.77 21.19
C ASP A 322 10.87 6.29 21.41
N ALA A 323 11.98 7.02 21.22
CA ALA A 323 11.96 8.48 21.30
C ALA A 323 10.97 9.13 20.31
N LEU A 324 10.88 8.58 19.09
CA LEU A 324 9.95 9.04 18.05
C LEU A 324 8.48 8.88 18.43
N LYS A 325 8.13 8.09 19.45
CA LYS A 325 6.75 7.98 19.95
C LYS A 325 6.19 9.30 20.48
N SER A 326 7.00 10.32 20.73
CA SER A 326 6.51 11.63 21.18
C SER A 326 6.02 12.53 20.03
N ASP A 327 6.25 12.18 18.77
CA ASP A 327 5.83 12.95 17.59
C ASP A 327 5.07 12.06 16.60
N ASP A 328 3.74 12.09 16.64
CA ASP A 328 2.88 11.23 15.81
C ASP A 328 3.04 11.50 14.30
N ALA A 329 3.44 12.72 13.92
CA ALA A 329 3.61 13.08 12.52
C ALA A 329 4.83 12.40 11.90
N LEU A 330 5.93 12.27 12.65
CA LEU A 330 7.13 11.56 12.22
C LEU A 330 7.07 10.06 12.54
N PHE A 331 6.38 9.66 13.61
CA PHE A 331 6.26 8.27 14.02
C PHE A 331 5.60 7.39 12.96
N LYS A 332 4.66 7.93 12.18
CA LYS A 332 4.04 7.21 11.06
C LYS A 332 4.96 7.01 9.85
N CYS A 333 6.19 7.55 9.87
CA CYS A 333 7.15 7.45 8.76
C CYS A 333 8.25 6.40 9.02
N ILE A 334 8.12 5.55 10.06
CA ILE A 334 9.18 4.62 10.49
C ILE A 334 8.72 3.17 10.56
N LEU A 335 7.74 2.76 9.74
CA LEU A 335 7.31 1.36 9.69
C LEU A 335 8.45 0.41 9.28
N TRP A 336 9.23 0.78 8.25
CA TRP A 336 10.37 -0.03 7.82
C TRP A 336 11.46 -0.17 8.90
N PRO A 337 11.97 0.93 9.53
CA PRO A 337 12.89 0.81 10.65
C PRO A 337 12.37 -0.07 11.81
N MET A 338 11.09 0.04 12.18
CA MET A 338 10.48 -0.84 13.20
C MET A 338 10.52 -2.31 12.79
N PHE A 339 10.23 -2.59 11.53
CA PHE A 339 10.20 -3.95 11.04
C PHE A 339 11.61 -4.57 11.01
N VAL A 340 12.61 -3.83 10.55
CA VAL A 340 14.02 -4.25 10.61
C VAL A 340 14.47 -4.51 12.05
N ALA A 341 14.12 -3.62 12.99
CA ALA A 341 14.40 -3.84 14.41
C ALA A 341 13.76 -5.14 14.92
N GLY A 342 12.51 -5.40 14.53
CA GLY A 342 11.80 -6.63 14.89
C GLY A 342 12.45 -7.90 14.36
N LEU A 343 12.94 -7.91 13.12
CA LEU A 343 13.60 -9.07 12.51
C LEU A 343 14.94 -9.40 13.17
N GLU A 344 15.66 -8.37 13.62
CA GLU A 344 16.94 -8.53 14.30
C GLU A 344 16.80 -8.80 15.81
N SER A 345 15.62 -8.53 16.39
CA SER A 345 15.35 -8.71 17.82
C SER A 345 15.44 -10.17 18.27
N ARG A 346 16.28 -10.41 19.28
CA ARG A 346 16.51 -11.76 19.87
C ARG A 346 15.83 -11.92 21.22
N GLU A 347 15.75 -10.83 21.98
CA GLU A 347 15.21 -10.85 23.34
C GLU A 347 13.73 -10.52 23.33
N GLU A 348 12.97 -11.18 24.22
CA GLU A 348 11.52 -10.96 24.32
C GLU A 348 11.18 -9.50 24.64
N ALA A 349 12.00 -8.82 25.44
CA ALA A 349 11.82 -7.40 25.74
C ALA A 349 11.92 -6.51 24.49
N GLN A 350 12.86 -6.80 23.58
CA GLN A 350 13.02 -6.07 22.32
C GLN A 350 11.83 -6.33 21.40
N ARG A 351 11.44 -7.60 21.24
CA ARG A 351 10.28 -8.02 20.44
C ARG A 351 9.00 -7.35 20.92
N GLN A 352 8.77 -7.33 22.24
CA GLN A 352 7.60 -6.68 22.83
C GLN A 352 7.64 -5.16 22.63
N SER A 353 8.81 -4.52 22.75
CA SER A 353 8.96 -3.08 22.48
C SER A 353 8.56 -2.76 21.04
N VAL A 354 9.02 -3.54 20.06
CA VAL A 354 8.66 -3.37 18.64
C VAL A 354 7.16 -3.58 18.42
N ILE A 355 6.55 -4.62 19.02
CA ILE A 355 5.10 -4.84 18.91
C ILE A 355 4.29 -3.68 19.49
N ASN A 356 4.71 -3.11 20.62
CA ASN A 356 4.06 -1.93 21.20
C ASN A 356 4.16 -0.72 20.28
N CYS A 357 5.29 -0.55 19.57
CA CYS A 357 5.45 0.51 18.56
C CYS A 357 4.50 0.31 17.37
N LEU A 358 4.41 -0.91 16.85
CA LEU A 358 3.49 -1.25 15.74
C LEU A 358 2.03 -1.11 16.15
N GLU A 359 1.68 -1.44 17.40
CA GLU A 359 0.34 -1.23 17.93
C GLU A 359 -0.01 0.26 17.99
N LYS A 360 0.90 1.10 18.49
CA LYS A 360 0.73 2.55 18.46
C LYS A 360 0.59 3.05 17.01
N PHE A 361 1.45 2.58 16.11
CA PHE A 361 1.41 2.99 14.70
C PHE A 361 0.04 2.65 14.09
N TRP A 362 -0.47 1.44 14.33
CA TRP A 362 -1.83 1.06 13.92
C TRP A 362 -2.89 1.98 14.52
N PHE A 363 -2.77 2.34 15.80
CA PHE A 363 -3.72 3.23 16.44
C PHE A 363 -3.79 4.60 15.75
N GLU A 364 -2.65 5.16 15.36
CA GLU A 364 -2.59 6.46 14.68
C GLU A 364 -3.04 6.42 13.21
N THR A 365 -2.76 5.31 12.51
CA THR A 365 -2.87 5.28 11.04
C THR A 365 -4.01 4.43 10.49
N LYS A 366 -4.44 3.41 11.24
CA LYS A 366 -5.36 2.35 10.79
C LYS A 366 -4.91 1.64 9.50
N CYS A 367 -3.61 1.63 9.18
CA CYS A 367 -3.07 0.93 8.03
C CYS A 367 -2.88 -0.57 8.31
N ILE A 368 -3.53 -1.45 7.54
CA ILE A 368 -3.47 -2.90 7.78
C ILE A 368 -2.08 -3.46 7.52
N ASN A 369 -1.28 -2.84 6.65
CA ASN A 369 0.11 -3.26 6.42
C ASN A 369 0.93 -3.33 7.74
N VAL A 370 0.61 -2.51 8.74
CA VAL A 370 1.22 -2.53 10.07
C VAL A 370 0.83 -3.78 10.87
N VAL A 371 -0.44 -4.17 10.81
CA VAL A 371 -0.94 -5.40 11.43
C VAL A 371 -0.29 -6.61 10.78
N ASN A 372 -0.15 -6.59 9.45
CA ASN A 372 0.51 -7.64 8.71
C ASN A 372 2.01 -7.71 9.05
N ALA A 373 2.70 -6.58 9.15
CA ALA A 373 4.08 -6.51 9.62
C ALA A 373 4.24 -7.16 11.02
N ALA A 374 3.36 -6.81 11.96
CA ALA A 374 3.37 -7.43 13.30
C ALA A 374 3.11 -8.95 13.25
N ASN A 375 2.20 -9.41 12.39
CA ASN A 375 1.91 -10.83 12.22
C ASN A 375 3.05 -11.58 11.54
N LEU A 376 3.76 -10.97 10.60
CA LEU A 376 4.97 -11.52 9.99
C LEU A 376 6.07 -11.70 11.04
N LEU A 377 6.33 -10.67 11.86
CA LEU A 377 7.31 -10.75 12.94
C LEU A 377 6.98 -11.88 13.93
N ARG A 378 5.74 -11.95 14.42
CA ARG A 378 5.31 -13.03 15.33
C ARG A 378 5.50 -14.42 14.73
N ARG A 379 5.20 -14.59 13.44
CA ARG A 379 5.39 -15.86 12.72
C ARG A 379 6.86 -16.18 12.55
N PHE A 380 7.67 -15.19 12.18
CA PHE A 380 9.12 -15.30 12.06
C PHE A 380 9.75 -15.75 13.39
N TRP A 381 9.46 -15.05 14.49
CA TRP A 381 9.98 -15.40 15.83
C TRP A 381 9.58 -16.81 16.27
N LYS A 382 8.35 -17.22 16.00
CA LYS A 382 7.89 -18.59 16.29
C LYS A 382 8.65 -19.64 15.46
N GLN A 383 8.93 -19.36 14.19
CA GLN A 383 9.72 -20.27 13.34
C GLN A 383 11.19 -20.33 13.77
N GLU A 384 11.76 -19.21 14.22
CA GLU A 384 13.10 -19.12 14.80
C GLU A 384 13.20 -19.98 16.06
N GLU A 385 12.23 -19.87 16.99
CA GLU A 385 12.17 -20.67 18.22
C GLU A 385 12.02 -22.18 17.95
N CYS A 386 11.31 -22.56 16.89
CA CYS A 386 11.21 -23.96 16.46
C CYS A 386 12.45 -24.45 15.70
N GLY A 387 13.45 -23.59 15.44
CA GLY A 387 14.66 -23.93 14.69
C GLY A 387 14.45 -24.11 13.17
N THR A 388 13.30 -23.67 12.64
CA THR A 388 12.94 -23.85 11.22
C THR A 388 13.67 -22.86 10.31
N ILE A 389 14.06 -21.70 10.84
CA ILE A 389 14.73 -20.64 10.09
C ILE A 389 15.93 -20.10 10.85
N CYS A 390 16.98 -19.72 10.11
CA CYS A 390 18.15 -19.08 10.69
C CYS A 390 17.91 -17.59 10.91
N SER A 391 18.26 -17.15 12.11
CA SER A 391 17.90 -15.85 12.61
C SER A 391 18.73 -14.70 12.04
N THR A 392 19.95 -14.97 11.58
CA THR A 392 20.83 -14.00 10.91
C THR A 392 20.62 -13.97 9.39
N GLN A 393 19.78 -14.86 8.86
CA GLN A 393 19.47 -14.97 7.42
C GLN A 393 18.05 -14.53 7.10
N TRP A 394 17.44 -13.71 7.96
CA TRP A 394 16.06 -13.25 7.78
C TRP A 394 15.84 -12.51 6.45
N ILE A 395 16.89 -11.92 5.87
CA ILE A 395 16.84 -11.27 4.54
C ILE A 395 16.42 -12.24 3.42
N PHE A 396 16.64 -13.56 3.57
CA PHE A 396 16.17 -14.58 2.61
C PHE A 396 14.84 -15.19 3.04
N ASN A 397 14.67 -15.40 4.35
CA ASN A 397 13.51 -16.08 4.90
C ASN A 397 12.24 -15.24 4.71
N ILE A 398 12.36 -13.92 4.76
CA ILE A 398 11.19 -13.04 4.72
C ILE A 398 10.46 -13.05 3.37
N GLY A 399 11.20 -13.12 2.26
CA GLY A 399 10.62 -13.26 0.92
C GLY A 399 9.94 -14.61 0.71
N GLN A 400 10.28 -15.63 1.52
CA GLN A 400 9.63 -16.93 1.50
C GLN A 400 8.35 -16.95 2.36
N ILE A 401 8.17 -15.99 3.27
CA ILE A 401 7.12 -16.03 4.28
C ILE A 401 5.77 -15.50 3.78
N GLU A 402 5.66 -14.61 2.77
CA GLU A 402 4.38 -14.27 2.07
C GLU A 402 4.47 -13.09 1.06
N GLY A 403 5.19 -13.20 -0.08
CA GLY A 403 5.09 -12.20 -1.17
C GLY A 403 5.76 -10.84 -0.91
N ASP A 404 5.45 -9.84 -1.73
CA ASP A 404 6.10 -8.52 -1.74
C ASP A 404 5.32 -7.51 -0.88
N TRP A 405 5.96 -7.02 0.19
CA TRP A 405 5.33 -6.13 1.18
C TRP A 405 5.71 -4.66 1.05
N LEU A 406 4.72 -3.79 1.15
CA LEU A 406 4.87 -2.35 1.21
C LEU A 406 4.90 -1.89 2.68
N LEU A 407 6.12 -1.70 3.18
CA LEU A 407 6.40 -1.36 4.58
C LEU A 407 6.90 0.08 4.73
N ILE A 408 6.23 1.04 4.08
CA ILE A 408 6.58 2.46 4.12
C ILE A 408 5.76 3.23 5.14
#